data_AF-A0A4R6Z739-F1
#
_entry.id   AF-A0A4R6Z739-F1
#
_cell.length_a   1.000
_cell.length_b   1.000
_cell.length_c   1.000
_cell.angle_alpha   90.00
_cell.angle_beta   90.00
_cell.angle_gamma   90.00
#
_symmetry.space_group_name_H-M   'P 1'
#
loop_
_entity.id
_entity.type
_entity.pdbx_description
1 polymer ?
#
loop_
_entity_poly.entity_id
_entity_poly.type
_entity_poly.pdbx_seq_one_letter_code
_entity_poly.pdbx_strand_id
1 'polypeptide(L)'
;MIYPFVVRHRWRLAAAYALAIGGCIAGQLYPLATAVAINGVLRKDYLAIGWLVACHGLALVLEVSAKMLDTRVFTRLYADMASNFVQRAHADGIEPSTIAARSALSREYITFLERDIPALMFAIIGLVISLSALFWLDTAIGAACLVLIFPLVLINRWLARRSLRLNRGLNDRLEREIEVLRRGRASAVQRHFRALSGWRVRLSDSEAKAFGAMEITVVLLFVVALARLAQGDTSRAGDIYATFSYVWRYVTSLDQVPLLVQQLSKLKDLNKRLGTSV
;
A
#
# COMPACT_ATOMS: atom_id res chain seq x y z
N MET A 1 15.34 21.87 10.50
CA MET A 1 15.68 22.36 9.13
C MET A 1 14.67 21.94 8.04
N ILE A 2 14.01 20.77 8.15
CA ILE A 2 13.05 20.25 7.16
C ILE A 2 11.64 20.86 7.28
N TYR A 3 11.14 21.13 8.50
CA TYR A 3 9.82 21.73 8.71
C TYR A 3 9.65 23.12 8.04
N PRO A 4 10.61 24.07 8.15
CA PRO A 4 10.56 25.33 7.39
C PRO A 4 10.63 25.14 5.86
N PHE A 5 11.29 24.06 5.41
CA PHE A 5 11.49 23.75 4.00
C PHE A 5 10.22 23.19 3.35
N VAL A 6 9.51 22.27 4.01
CA VAL A 6 8.18 21.79 3.56
C VAL A 6 7.19 22.96 3.52
N VAL A 7 7.22 23.86 4.52
CA VAL A 7 6.37 25.06 4.54
C VAL A 7 6.70 25.99 3.37
N ARG A 8 7.99 26.17 3.01
CA ARG A 8 8.41 27.01 1.88
C ARG A 8 7.94 26.47 0.53
N HIS A 9 7.86 25.15 0.36
CA HIS A 9 7.43 24.50 -0.89
C HIS A 9 6.00 23.96 -0.85
N ARG A 10 5.20 24.30 0.17
CA ARG A 10 3.88 23.72 0.46
C ARG A 10 2.91 23.77 -0.74
N TRP A 11 2.92 24.84 -1.52
CA TRP A 11 2.02 24.98 -2.66
C TRP A 11 2.38 24.07 -3.84
N ARG A 12 3.68 23.81 -4.05
CA ARG A 12 4.13 22.88 -5.10
C ARG A 12 3.82 21.44 -4.71
N LEU A 13 4.03 21.09 -3.45
CA LEU A 13 3.67 19.78 -2.89
C LEU A 13 2.15 19.57 -2.91
N ALA A 14 1.37 20.58 -2.51
CA ALA A 14 -0.09 20.52 -2.55
C ALA A 14 -0.61 20.33 -3.98
N ALA A 15 -0.05 21.04 -4.96
CA ALA A 15 -0.44 20.87 -6.36
C ALA A 15 -0.11 19.48 -6.91
N ALA A 16 1.10 18.96 -6.62
CA ALA A 16 1.52 17.60 -6.98
C ALA A 16 0.54 16.55 -6.40
N TYR A 17 0.31 16.60 -5.09
CA TYR A 17 -0.60 15.67 -4.43
C TYR A 17 -2.05 15.82 -4.88
N ALA A 18 -2.57 17.04 -5.06
CA ALA A 18 -3.94 17.25 -5.52
C ALA A 18 -4.18 16.64 -6.90
N LEU A 19 -3.21 16.79 -7.82
CA LEU A 19 -3.29 16.24 -9.16
C LEU A 19 -3.24 14.70 -9.15
N ALA A 20 -2.33 14.14 -8.35
CA ALA A 20 -2.18 12.70 -8.17
C ALA A 20 -3.43 12.06 -7.52
N ILE A 21 -3.96 12.68 -6.46
CA ILE A 21 -5.19 12.25 -5.78
C ILE A 21 -6.39 12.39 -6.71
N GLY A 22 -6.49 13.49 -7.46
CA GLY A 22 -7.56 13.69 -8.45
C GLY A 22 -7.57 12.59 -9.51
N GLY A 23 -6.41 12.25 -10.06
CA GLY A 23 -6.26 11.13 -11.00
C GLY A 23 -6.66 9.79 -10.37
N CYS A 24 -6.22 9.53 -9.13
CA CYS A 24 -6.60 8.34 -8.39
C CYS A 24 -8.13 8.23 -8.21
N ILE A 25 -8.80 9.30 -7.76
CA ILE A 25 -10.26 9.33 -7.57
C ILE A 25 -10.98 9.11 -8.91
N ALA A 26 -10.57 9.79 -9.97
CA ALA A 26 -11.14 9.60 -11.31
C ALA A 26 -11.00 8.14 -11.77
N GLY A 27 -9.84 7.51 -11.55
CA GLY A 27 -9.62 6.09 -11.84
C GLY A 27 -10.49 5.16 -10.99
N GLN A 28 -10.84 5.54 -9.76
CA GLN A 28 -11.76 4.78 -8.91
C GLN A 28 -13.23 4.84 -9.37
N LEU A 29 -13.61 5.83 -10.17
CA LEU A 29 -14.96 5.94 -10.76
C LEU A 29 -15.14 5.10 -12.03
N TYR A 30 -14.04 4.55 -12.58
CA TYR A 30 -14.06 3.76 -13.81
C TYR A 30 -15.09 2.61 -13.80
N PRO A 31 -15.25 1.81 -12.73
CA PRO A 31 -16.28 0.76 -12.72
C PRO A 31 -17.72 1.27 -12.86
N LEU A 32 -18.06 2.42 -12.25
CA LEU A 32 -19.38 3.04 -12.39
C LEU A 32 -19.60 3.57 -13.81
N ALA A 33 -18.60 4.25 -14.38
CA ALA A 33 -18.69 4.74 -15.75
C ALA A 33 -18.84 3.57 -16.75
N THR A 34 -18.15 2.46 -16.49
CA THR A 34 -18.29 1.22 -17.28
C THR A 34 -19.68 0.61 -17.12
N ALA A 35 -20.24 0.59 -15.90
CA ALA A 35 -21.60 0.11 -15.66
C ALA A 35 -22.64 0.91 -16.45
N VAL A 36 -22.53 2.24 -16.46
CA VAL A 36 -23.40 3.12 -17.25
C VAL A 36 -23.28 2.79 -18.73
N ALA A 37 -22.06 2.63 -19.24
CA ALA A 37 -21.82 2.27 -20.65
C ALA A 37 -22.41 0.89 -21.01
N ILE A 38 -22.18 -0.15 -20.19
CA ILE A 38 -22.76 -1.49 -20.39
C ILE A 38 -24.29 -1.42 -20.44
N ASN A 39 -24.89 -0.75 -19.47
CA ASN A 39 -26.35 -0.61 -19.39
C ASN A 39 -26.93 0.13 -20.61
N GLY A 40 -26.25 1.17 -21.09
CA GLY A 40 -26.66 1.90 -22.30
C GLY A 40 -26.51 1.07 -23.57
N VAL A 41 -25.37 0.39 -23.76
CA VAL A 41 -25.12 -0.48 -24.91
C VAL A 41 -26.17 -1.59 -25.02
N LEU A 42 -26.52 -2.23 -23.90
CA LEU A 42 -27.58 -3.26 -23.87
C LEU A 42 -28.97 -2.69 -24.23
N ARG A 43 -29.19 -1.40 -24.00
CA ARG A 43 -30.40 -0.66 -24.42
C ARG A 43 -30.28 -0.02 -25.80
N LYS A 44 -29.19 -0.26 -26.52
CA LYS A 44 -28.84 0.39 -27.81
C LYS A 44 -28.66 1.91 -27.73
N ASP A 45 -28.47 2.45 -26.53
CA ASP A 45 -28.06 3.83 -26.30
C ASP A 45 -26.52 3.92 -26.24
N TYR A 46 -25.90 4.14 -27.40
CA TYR A 46 -24.46 4.22 -27.52
C TYR A 46 -23.88 5.55 -27.01
N LEU A 47 -24.71 6.58 -26.75
CA LEU A 47 -24.22 7.82 -26.14
C LEU A 47 -23.71 7.58 -24.71
N ALA A 48 -24.22 6.55 -24.04
CA ALA A 48 -23.75 6.13 -22.72
C ALA A 48 -22.25 5.75 -22.69
N ILE A 49 -21.66 5.34 -23.82
CA ILE A 49 -20.21 5.07 -23.94
C ILE A 49 -19.40 6.35 -23.64
N GLY A 50 -19.97 7.53 -23.91
CA GLY A 50 -19.35 8.82 -23.62
C GLY A 50 -18.96 8.97 -22.15
N TRP A 51 -19.72 8.40 -21.21
CA TRP A 51 -19.36 8.42 -19.77
C TRP A 51 -18.07 7.66 -19.48
N LEU A 52 -17.90 6.48 -20.08
CA LEU A 52 -16.69 5.68 -19.94
C LEU A 52 -15.47 6.40 -20.55
N VAL A 53 -15.62 6.93 -21.77
CA VAL A 53 -14.55 7.66 -22.46
C VAL A 53 -14.15 8.91 -21.70
N ALA A 54 -15.12 9.70 -21.24
CA ALA A 54 -14.86 10.92 -20.47
C ALA A 54 -14.17 10.60 -19.13
N CYS A 55 -14.65 9.59 -18.40
CA CYS A 55 -14.05 9.17 -17.13
C CYS A 55 -12.60 8.68 -17.31
N HIS A 56 -12.36 7.81 -18.30
CA HIS A 56 -11.02 7.29 -18.58
C HIS A 56 -10.09 8.38 -19.10
N GLY A 57 -10.57 9.24 -20.00
CA GLY A 57 -9.81 10.38 -20.52
C GLY A 57 -9.42 11.37 -19.42
N LEU A 58 -10.35 11.69 -18.51
CA LEU A 58 -10.05 12.56 -17.36
C LEU A 58 -9.00 11.93 -16.44
N ALA A 59 -9.18 10.65 -16.08
CA ALA A 59 -8.20 9.93 -15.26
C ALA A 59 -6.82 9.93 -15.92
N LEU A 60 -6.75 9.62 -17.22
CA LEU A 60 -5.51 9.61 -17.99
C LEU A 60 -4.82 10.98 -17.99
N VAL A 61 -5.56 12.05 -18.29
CA VAL A 61 -5.02 13.42 -18.30
C VAL A 61 -4.47 13.79 -16.93
N LEU A 62 -5.20 13.51 -15.86
CA LEU A 62 -4.77 13.80 -14.49
C LEU A 62 -3.54 12.97 -14.09
N GLU A 63 -3.53 11.67 -14.39
CA GLU A 63 -2.40 10.78 -14.06
C GLU A 63 -1.12 11.15 -14.81
N VAL A 64 -1.22 11.43 -16.11
CA VAL A 64 -0.06 11.86 -16.92
C VAL A 64 0.46 13.20 -16.38
N SER A 65 -0.43 14.15 -16.13
CA SER A 65 -0.05 15.46 -15.61
C SER A 65 0.57 15.35 -14.21
N ALA A 66 0.03 14.48 -13.34
CA ALA A 66 0.59 14.17 -12.02
C ALA A 66 2.01 13.62 -12.14
N LYS A 67 2.22 12.58 -12.94
CA LYS A 67 3.56 11.98 -13.16
C LYS A 67 4.58 13.01 -13.64
N MET A 68 4.19 13.88 -14.57
CA MET A 68 5.07 14.95 -15.08
C MET A 68 5.39 15.99 -14.00
N LEU A 69 4.39 16.40 -13.21
CA LEU A 69 4.55 17.39 -12.16
C LEU A 69 5.38 16.84 -10.99
N ASP A 70 5.11 15.61 -10.56
CA ASP A 70 5.79 14.94 -9.44
C ASP A 70 7.30 14.91 -9.66
N THR A 71 7.76 14.35 -10.79
CA THR A 71 9.20 14.27 -11.08
C THR A 71 9.86 15.65 -11.07
N ARG A 72 9.18 16.68 -11.63
CA ARG A 72 9.70 18.06 -11.67
C ARG A 72 9.76 18.68 -10.27
N VAL A 73 8.73 18.47 -9.44
CA VAL A 73 8.65 19.05 -8.10
C VAL A 73 9.66 18.39 -7.17
N PHE A 74 9.67 17.05 -7.09
CA PHE A 74 10.52 16.33 -6.14
C PHE A 74 12.00 16.36 -6.51
N THR A 75 12.35 16.33 -7.81
CA THR A 75 13.75 16.51 -8.24
C THR A 75 14.28 17.91 -7.89
N ARG A 76 13.48 18.96 -8.11
CA ARG A 76 13.85 20.34 -7.71
C ARG A 76 13.96 20.47 -6.20
N LEU A 77 13.01 19.89 -5.46
CA LEU A 77 13.03 19.87 -4.00
C LEU A 77 14.33 19.21 -3.49
N TYR A 78 14.71 18.08 -4.09
CA TYR A 78 15.94 17.40 -3.76
C TYR A 78 17.19 18.24 -4.08
N ALA A 79 17.25 18.90 -5.25
CA ALA A 79 18.36 19.77 -5.62
C ALA A 79 18.49 21.00 -4.69
N ASP A 80 17.38 21.65 -4.36
CA ASP A 80 17.33 22.81 -3.46
C ASP A 80 17.79 22.41 -2.04
N MET A 81 17.34 21.25 -1.56
CA MET A 81 17.71 20.78 -0.23
C MET A 81 19.18 20.36 -0.16
N ALA A 82 19.68 19.64 -1.16
CA ALA A 82 21.08 19.21 -1.21
C ALA A 82 22.04 20.40 -1.31
N SER A 83 21.74 21.39 -2.16
CA SER A 83 22.58 22.58 -2.34
C SER A 83 22.63 23.47 -1.09
N ASN A 84 21.47 23.76 -0.47
CA ASN A 84 21.42 24.54 0.77
C ASN A 84 22.14 23.84 1.93
N PHE A 85 22.09 22.51 1.97
CA PHE A 85 22.76 21.73 3.01
C PHE A 85 24.29 21.76 2.84
N VAL A 86 24.80 21.58 1.62
CA VAL A 86 26.24 21.66 1.32
C VAL A 86 26.80 23.05 1.64
N GLN A 87 26.09 24.12 1.29
CA GLN A 87 26.53 25.50 1.56
C GLN A 87 26.61 25.80 3.07
N ARG A 88 25.60 25.41 3.85
CA ARG A 88 25.61 25.62 5.31
C ARG A 88 26.67 24.80 6.02
N ALA A 89 26.85 23.55 5.60
CA ALA A 89 27.81 22.67 6.26
C ALA A 89 29.27 23.07 6.00
N HIS A 90 29.57 23.66 4.84
CA HIS A 90 30.86 24.30 4.58
C HIS A 90 31.08 25.55 5.44
N ALA A 91 30.03 26.35 5.68
CA ALA A 91 30.11 27.54 6.53
C ALA A 91 30.29 27.20 8.02
N ASP A 92 29.73 26.08 8.48
CA ASP A 92 29.77 25.62 9.88
C ASP A 92 30.97 24.69 10.19
N GLY A 93 31.86 24.43 9.23
CA GLY A 93 33.07 23.62 9.43
C GLY A 93 32.83 22.14 9.78
N ILE A 94 31.67 21.59 9.40
CA ILE A 94 31.25 20.22 9.76
C ILE A 94 32.05 19.18 8.95
N GLU A 95 32.45 18.07 9.58
CA GLU A 95 33.14 16.98 8.87
C GLU A 95 32.33 16.43 7.69
N PRO A 96 32.97 16.17 6.52
CA PRO A 96 32.31 15.64 5.32
C PRO A 96 31.49 14.36 5.54
N SER A 97 31.89 13.51 6.49
CA SER A 97 31.21 12.27 6.89
C SER A 97 29.81 12.54 7.47
N THR A 98 29.69 13.54 8.35
CA THR A 98 28.44 13.97 8.99
C THR A 98 27.53 14.68 7.99
N ILE A 99 28.13 15.40 7.03
CA ILE A 99 27.42 16.03 5.91
C ILE A 99 26.79 14.97 5.00
N ALA A 100 27.55 13.96 4.60
CA ALA A 100 27.06 12.88 3.75
C ALA A 100 25.91 12.10 4.41
N ALA A 101 26.02 11.77 5.70
CA ALA A 101 24.98 11.05 6.45
C ALA A 101 23.67 11.85 6.56
N ARG A 102 23.75 13.16 6.84
CA ARG A 102 22.57 14.04 6.93
C ARG A 102 21.92 14.30 5.56
N SER A 103 22.72 14.38 4.50
CA SER A 103 22.23 14.47 3.11
C SER A 103 21.49 13.19 2.68
N ALA A 104 22.01 12.03 3.06
CA ALA A 104 21.37 10.73 2.80
C ALA A 104 20.00 10.62 3.50
N LEU A 105 19.91 10.97 4.79
CA LEU A 105 18.63 10.99 5.53
C LEU A 105 17.61 11.95 4.93
N SER A 106 18.07 13.10 4.46
CA SER A 106 17.20 14.09 3.84
C SER A 106 16.67 13.59 2.49
N ARG A 107 17.50 12.92 1.68
CA ARG A 107 17.07 12.25 0.44
C ARG A 107 16.03 11.17 0.73
N GLU A 108 16.27 10.33 1.74
CA GLU A 108 15.33 9.28 2.16
C GLU A 108 13.97 9.89 2.54
N TYR A 109 13.96 11.02 3.26
CA TYR A 109 12.73 11.75 3.59
C TYR A 109 12.00 12.28 2.35
N ILE A 110 12.70 12.85 1.36
CA ILE A 110 12.07 13.29 0.11
C ILE A 110 11.50 12.10 -0.66
N THR A 111 12.24 11.00 -0.76
CA THR A 111 11.74 9.78 -1.42
C THR A 111 10.50 9.23 -0.73
N PHE A 112 10.46 9.30 0.60
CA PHE A 112 9.28 8.94 1.39
C PHE A 112 8.08 9.85 1.06
N LEU A 113 8.28 11.17 1.00
CA LEU A 113 7.23 12.11 0.59
C LEU A 113 6.77 11.91 -0.87
N GLU A 114 7.68 11.55 -1.76
CA GLU A 114 7.39 11.34 -3.19
C GLU A 114 6.65 10.03 -3.45
N ARG A 115 6.97 8.95 -2.72
CA ARG A 115 6.49 7.60 -3.06
C ARG A 115 5.62 6.97 -1.99
N ASP A 116 6.08 7.00 -0.74
CA ASP A 116 5.40 6.31 0.35
C ASP A 116 4.12 7.03 0.79
N ILE A 117 4.13 8.36 0.86
CA ILE A 117 2.92 9.15 1.19
C ILE A 117 1.82 8.99 0.12
N PRO A 118 2.08 9.16 -1.18
CA PRO A 118 1.06 8.91 -2.20
C PRO A 118 0.54 7.48 -2.20
N ALA A 119 1.40 6.48 -2.05
CA ALA A 119 0.98 5.08 -1.94
C ALA A 119 0.03 4.86 -0.77
N LEU A 120 0.34 5.42 0.41
CA LEU A 120 -0.53 5.40 1.59
C LEU A 120 -1.89 6.03 1.29
N MET A 121 -1.89 7.20 0.65
CA MET A 121 -3.12 7.90 0.28
C MET A 121 -3.95 7.10 -0.72
N PHE A 122 -3.34 6.54 -1.77
CA PHE A 122 -4.05 5.78 -2.81
C PHE A 122 -4.70 4.53 -2.25
N ALA A 123 -4.04 3.81 -1.35
CA ALA A 123 -4.62 2.64 -0.69
C ALA A 123 -5.84 3.02 0.17
N ILE A 124 -5.74 4.10 0.96
CA ILE A 124 -6.85 4.59 1.79
C ILE A 124 -8.01 5.06 0.92
N ILE A 125 -7.74 5.86 -0.13
CA ILE A 125 -8.74 6.33 -1.08
C ILE A 125 -9.41 5.14 -1.77
N GLY A 126 -8.63 4.15 -2.22
CA GLY A 126 -9.14 2.95 -2.86
C GLY A 126 -10.08 2.15 -1.96
N LEU A 127 -9.70 1.95 -0.69
CA LEU A 127 -10.52 1.27 0.29
C LEU A 127 -11.82 2.03 0.58
N VAL A 128 -11.73 3.34 0.83
CA VAL A 128 -12.88 4.20 1.16
C VAL A 128 -13.85 4.30 -0.01
N ILE A 129 -13.36 4.55 -1.22
CA ILE A 129 -14.23 4.67 -2.40
C ILE A 129 -14.86 3.32 -2.73
N SER A 130 -14.10 2.22 -2.70
CA SER A 130 -14.66 0.89 -2.98
C SER A 130 -15.75 0.52 -1.99
N LEU A 131 -15.51 0.73 -0.69
CA LEU A 131 -16.51 0.44 0.33
C LEU A 131 -17.75 1.34 0.21
N SER A 132 -17.55 2.65 -0.04
CA SER A 132 -18.65 3.60 -0.23
C SER A 132 -19.48 3.27 -1.46
N ALA A 133 -18.84 2.90 -2.57
CA ALA A 133 -19.51 2.49 -3.80
C ALA A 133 -20.31 1.19 -3.58
N LEU A 134 -19.76 0.22 -2.84
CA LEU A 134 -20.50 -1.00 -2.50
C LEU A 134 -21.74 -0.72 -1.65
N PHE A 135 -21.64 0.14 -0.64
CA PHE A 135 -22.82 0.55 0.14
C PHE A 135 -23.89 1.26 -0.69
N TRP A 136 -23.46 2.03 -1.69
CA TRP A 136 -24.37 2.72 -2.61
C TRP A 136 -25.03 1.75 -3.61
N LEU A 137 -24.32 0.72 -4.07
CA LEU A 137 -24.81 -0.28 -5.02
C LEU A 137 -25.71 -1.34 -4.35
N ASP A 138 -25.23 -1.96 -3.26
CA ASP A 138 -26.01 -2.89 -2.44
C ASP A 138 -25.49 -2.87 -1.00
N THR A 139 -26.32 -2.39 -0.08
CA THR A 139 -25.98 -2.22 1.34
C THR A 139 -25.62 -3.54 2.03
N ALA A 140 -26.20 -4.67 1.61
CA ALA A 140 -25.88 -5.97 2.19
C ALA A 140 -24.48 -6.44 1.78
N ILE A 141 -24.06 -6.16 0.54
CA ILE A 141 -22.69 -6.44 0.08
C ILE A 141 -21.69 -5.54 0.82
N GLY A 142 -21.98 -4.24 0.96
CA GLY A 142 -21.17 -3.33 1.77
C GLY A 142 -21.01 -3.80 3.22
N ALA A 143 -22.09 -4.28 3.85
CA ALA A 143 -22.05 -4.85 5.19
C ALA A 143 -21.23 -6.16 5.25
N ALA A 144 -21.37 -7.04 4.26
CA ALA A 144 -20.58 -8.27 4.16
C ALA A 144 -19.07 -7.96 4.08
N CYS A 145 -18.67 -6.90 3.35
CA CYS A 145 -17.30 -6.42 3.31
C CYS A 145 -16.78 -6.00 4.69
N LEU A 146 -17.59 -5.31 5.51
CA LEU A 146 -17.20 -4.96 6.89
C LEU A 146 -17.05 -6.20 7.78
N VAL A 147 -17.97 -7.16 7.67
CA VAL A 147 -17.89 -8.42 8.42
C VAL A 147 -16.62 -9.19 8.06
N LEU A 148 -16.17 -9.14 6.80
CA LEU A 148 -14.93 -9.77 6.33
C LEU A 148 -13.68 -9.32 7.09
N ILE A 149 -13.67 -8.09 7.61
CA ILE A 149 -12.52 -7.56 8.35
C ILE A 149 -12.24 -8.43 9.58
N PHE A 150 -13.29 -8.96 10.22
CA PHE A 150 -13.15 -9.76 11.44
C PHE A 150 -12.29 -11.02 11.26
N PRO A 151 -12.61 -11.97 10.34
CA PRO A 151 -11.77 -13.13 10.11
C PRO A 151 -10.37 -12.74 9.62
N LEU A 152 -10.22 -11.72 8.77
CA LEU A 152 -8.91 -11.26 8.32
C LEU A 152 -8.03 -10.76 9.48
N VAL A 153 -8.59 -10.00 10.42
CA VAL A 153 -7.88 -9.55 11.62
C VAL A 153 -7.50 -10.72 12.51
N LEU A 154 -8.39 -11.71 12.69
CA LEU A 154 -8.09 -12.90 13.47
C LEU A 154 -6.94 -13.72 12.87
N ILE A 155 -6.98 -13.97 11.57
CA ILE A 155 -5.95 -14.71 10.83
C ILE A 155 -4.60 -13.97 10.95
N ASN A 156 -4.58 -12.67 10.68
CA ASN A 156 -3.36 -11.85 10.78
C ASN A 156 -2.81 -11.80 12.21
N ARG A 157 -3.68 -11.67 13.22
CA ARG A 157 -3.26 -11.68 14.63
C ARG A 157 -2.72 -13.04 15.06
N TRP A 158 -3.26 -14.13 14.55
CA TRP A 158 -2.72 -15.48 14.74
C TRP A 158 -1.34 -15.62 14.09
N LEU A 159 -1.23 -15.23 12.80
CA LEU A 159 0.02 -15.27 12.04
C LEU A 159 1.11 -14.46 12.74
N ALA A 160 0.84 -13.21 13.10
CA ALA A 160 1.79 -12.32 13.77
C ALA A 160 2.35 -12.94 15.06
N ARG A 161 1.49 -13.52 15.92
CA ARG A 161 1.94 -14.19 17.15
C ARG A 161 2.72 -15.48 16.87
N ARG A 162 2.35 -16.22 15.82
CA ARG A 162 3.05 -17.46 15.44
C ARG A 162 4.42 -17.15 14.86
N SER A 163 4.51 -16.24 13.90
CA SER A 163 5.75 -15.79 13.28
C SER A 163 6.70 -15.19 14.29
N LEU A 164 6.23 -14.37 15.24
CA LEU A 164 7.09 -13.85 16.31
C LEU A 164 7.75 -14.96 17.14
N ARG A 165 6.99 -16.00 17.52
CA ARG A 165 7.52 -17.13 18.30
C ARG A 165 8.52 -17.97 17.49
N LEU A 166 8.22 -18.24 16.22
CA LEU A 166 9.09 -19.01 15.34
C LEU A 166 10.38 -18.25 15.01
N ASN A 167 10.29 -16.93 14.75
CA ASN A 167 11.44 -16.08 14.48
C ASN A 167 12.37 -15.97 15.69
N ARG A 168 11.84 -15.89 16.92
CA ARG A 168 12.69 -15.98 18.13
C ARG A 168 13.48 -17.29 18.16
N GLY A 169 12.80 -18.42 17.95
CA GLY A 169 13.48 -19.73 17.92
C GLY A 169 14.51 -19.87 16.78
N LEU A 170 14.26 -19.24 15.62
CA LEU A 170 15.20 -19.18 14.51
C LEU A 170 16.43 -18.33 14.86
N ASN A 171 16.22 -17.14 15.44
CA ASN A 171 17.28 -16.23 15.85
C ASN A 171 18.17 -16.84 16.94
N ASP A 172 17.58 -17.46 17.98
CA ASP A 172 18.31 -18.15 19.05
C ASP A 172 19.22 -19.28 18.51
N ARG A 173 18.88 -19.84 17.35
CA ARG A 173 19.70 -20.85 16.66
C ARG A 173 20.80 -20.20 15.85
N LEU A 174 20.50 -19.15 15.08
CA LEU A 174 21.49 -18.40 14.31
C LEU A 174 22.59 -17.81 15.21
N GLU A 175 22.25 -17.29 16.39
CA GLU A 175 23.25 -16.79 17.36
C GLU A 175 24.27 -17.85 17.81
N ARG A 176 23.86 -19.13 17.82
CA ARG A 176 24.72 -20.27 18.19
C ARG A 176 25.51 -20.84 17.01
N GLU A 177 25.28 -20.36 15.79
CA GLU A 177 25.89 -20.89 14.56
C GLU A 177 27.42 -20.79 14.61
N ILE A 178 27.96 -19.63 15.01
CA ILE A 178 29.41 -19.39 15.08
C ILE A 178 30.11 -20.45 15.96
N GLU A 179 29.56 -20.75 17.14
CA GLU A 179 30.14 -21.73 18.06
C GLU A 179 30.04 -23.17 17.53
N VAL A 180 28.95 -23.51 16.83
CA VAL A 180 28.79 -24.83 16.21
C VAL A 180 29.77 -25.02 15.06
N LEU A 181 29.97 -23.99 14.23
CA LEU A 181 30.93 -24.00 13.12
C LEU A 181 32.37 -24.05 13.63
N ARG A 182 32.70 -23.26 14.66
CA ARG A 182 34.03 -23.26 15.30
C ARG A 182 34.44 -24.64 15.84
N ARG A 183 33.49 -25.40 16.40
CA ARG A 183 33.73 -26.76 16.92
C ARG A 183 33.91 -27.81 15.82
N GLY A 184 33.51 -27.54 14.57
CA GLY A 184 33.82 -28.36 13.39
C GLY A 184 33.25 -29.78 13.32
N ARG A 185 32.49 -30.25 14.33
CA ARG A 185 31.97 -31.64 14.35
C ARG A 185 30.83 -31.81 13.34
N ALA A 186 31.08 -32.61 12.29
CA ALA A 186 30.13 -32.83 11.19
C ALA A 186 28.70 -33.15 11.63
N SER A 187 28.53 -34.04 12.62
CA SER A 187 27.19 -34.40 13.13
C SER A 187 26.49 -33.25 13.85
N ALA A 188 27.23 -32.38 14.54
CA ALA A 188 26.69 -31.20 15.21
C ALA A 188 26.26 -30.12 14.21
N VAL A 189 27.07 -29.91 13.17
CA VAL A 189 26.77 -28.99 12.06
C VAL A 189 25.51 -29.44 11.31
N GLN A 190 25.41 -30.73 10.97
CA GLN A 190 24.23 -31.26 10.29
C GLN A 190 22.95 -31.12 11.13
N ARG A 191 23.01 -31.42 12.44
CA ARG A 191 21.87 -31.23 13.35
C ARG A 191 21.45 -29.77 13.44
N HIS A 192 22.41 -28.85 13.46
CA HIS A 192 22.15 -27.41 13.49
C HIS A 192 21.39 -26.94 12.24
N PHE A 193 21.90 -27.25 11.04
CA PHE A 193 21.22 -26.85 9.79
C PHE A 193 19.87 -27.54 9.58
N ARG A 194 19.70 -28.80 10.02
CA ARG A 194 18.38 -29.45 10.05
C ARG A 194 17.40 -28.72 10.97
N ALA A 195 17.85 -28.28 12.14
CA ALA A 195 17.02 -27.48 13.04
C ALA A 195 16.64 -26.13 12.43
N LEU A 196 17.59 -25.41 11.81
CA LEU A 196 17.32 -24.15 11.10
C LEU A 196 16.29 -24.35 9.99
N SER A 197 16.46 -25.40 9.18
CA SER A 197 15.50 -25.76 8.13
C SER A 197 14.11 -26.02 8.72
N GLY A 198 14.01 -26.80 9.79
CA GLY A 198 12.73 -27.06 10.47
C GLY A 198 12.03 -25.78 10.96
N TRP A 199 12.76 -24.78 11.46
CA TRP A 199 12.17 -23.49 11.85
C TRP A 199 11.67 -22.70 10.63
N ARG A 200 12.46 -22.63 9.55
CA ARG A 200 12.08 -21.94 8.31
C ARG A 200 10.85 -22.57 7.67
N VAL A 201 10.81 -23.91 7.59
CA VAL A 201 9.64 -24.64 7.07
C VAL A 201 8.39 -24.33 7.90
N ARG A 202 8.48 -24.40 9.23
CA ARG A 202 7.33 -24.08 10.10
C ARG A 202 6.85 -22.64 9.98
N LEU A 203 7.76 -21.69 9.72
CA LEU A 203 7.41 -20.29 9.46
C LEU A 203 6.66 -20.17 8.13
N SER A 204 7.24 -20.72 7.05
CA SER A 204 6.64 -20.77 5.72
C SER A 204 5.27 -21.45 5.73
N ASP A 205 5.12 -22.59 6.42
CA ASP A 205 3.85 -23.29 6.56
C ASP A 205 2.80 -22.44 7.28
N SER A 206 3.22 -21.61 8.24
CA SER A 206 2.31 -20.72 8.97
C SER A 206 1.84 -19.58 8.07
N GLU A 207 2.74 -19.01 7.27
CA GLU A 207 2.44 -17.97 6.27
C GLU A 207 1.52 -18.52 5.18
N ALA A 208 1.81 -19.70 4.63
CA ALA A 208 1.00 -20.35 3.61
C ALA A 208 -0.43 -20.67 4.12
N LYS A 209 -0.56 -21.17 5.36
CA LYS A 209 -1.87 -21.41 5.98
C LYS A 209 -2.66 -20.13 6.19
N ALA A 210 -2.01 -19.06 6.63
CA ALA A 210 -2.66 -17.76 6.78
C ALA A 210 -3.12 -17.20 5.42
N PHE A 211 -2.24 -17.24 4.41
CA PHE A 211 -2.58 -16.84 3.04
C PHE A 211 -3.80 -17.62 2.52
N GLY A 212 -3.78 -18.95 2.58
CA GLY A 212 -4.91 -19.77 2.15
C GLY A 212 -6.21 -19.47 2.91
N ALA A 213 -6.14 -19.21 4.22
CA ALA A 213 -7.32 -18.84 5.01
C ALA A 213 -7.88 -17.44 4.63
N MET A 214 -7.00 -16.48 4.31
CA MET A 214 -7.41 -15.17 3.81
C MET A 214 -8.08 -15.29 2.43
N GLU A 215 -7.50 -16.09 1.52
CA GLU A 215 -8.08 -16.37 0.20
C GLU A 215 -9.46 -17.04 0.30
N ILE A 216 -9.62 -18.04 1.18
CA ILE A 216 -10.93 -18.67 1.42
C ILE A 216 -11.96 -17.63 1.89
N THR A 217 -11.55 -16.71 2.76
CA THR A 217 -12.41 -15.63 3.26
C THR A 217 -12.86 -14.71 2.11
N VAL A 218 -11.93 -14.35 1.22
CA VAL A 218 -12.22 -13.57 0.00
C VAL A 218 -13.16 -14.32 -0.94
N VAL A 219 -12.92 -15.61 -1.20
CA VAL A 219 -13.78 -16.44 -2.05
C VAL A 219 -15.21 -16.49 -1.49
N LEU A 220 -15.37 -16.64 -0.17
CA LEU A 220 -16.68 -16.61 0.48
C LEU A 220 -17.40 -15.27 0.28
N LEU A 221 -16.67 -14.13 0.34
CA LEU A 221 -17.25 -12.82 0.02
C LEU A 221 -17.79 -12.77 -1.40
N PHE A 222 -17.03 -13.26 -2.38
CA PHE A 222 -17.47 -13.30 -3.78
C PHE A 222 -18.71 -14.18 -3.96
N VAL A 223 -18.75 -15.34 -3.31
CA VAL A 223 -19.93 -16.22 -3.33
C VAL A 223 -21.15 -15.51 -2.75
N VAL A 224 -21.01 -14.84 -1.60
CA VAL A 224 -22.10 -14.06 -0.98
C VAL A 224 -22.56 -12.92 -1.90
N ALA A 225 -21.63 -12.17 -2.48
CA ALA A 225 -21.93 -11.07 -3.40
C ALA A 225 -22.69 -11.57 -4.64
N LEU A 226 -22.25 -12.66 -5.26
CA LEU A 226 -22.91 -13.26 -6.43
C LEU A 226 -24.28 -13.83 -6.08
N ALA A 227 -24.41 -14.54 -4.96
CA ALA A 227 -25.69 -15.06 -4.49
C ALA A 227 -26.70 -13.92 -4.21
N ARG A 228 -26.23 -12.81 -3.65
CA ARG A 228 -27.03 -11.61 -3.42
C ARG A 228 -27.48 -10.95 -4.73
N LEU A 229 -26.57 -10.84 -5.70
CA LEU A 229 -26.89 -10.29 -7.03
C LEU A 229 -27.90 -11.17 -7.79
N ALA A 230 -27.85 -12.49 -7.63
CA ALA A 230 -28.78 -13.43 -8.26
C ALA A 230 -30.23 -13.35 -7.72
N GLN A 231 -30.40 -12.87 -6.48
CA GLN A 231 -31.72 -12.68 -5.85
C GLN A 231 -32.32 -11.29 -6.13
N GLY A 232 -31.56 -10.37 -6.73
CA GLY A 232 -32.04 -9.03 -7.03
C GLY A 232 -32.90 -9.03 -8.30
N ASP A 233 -34.19 -8.75 -8.15
CA ASP A 233 -35.19 -8.87 -9.23
C ASP A 233 -34.93 -7.98 -10.46
N THR A 234 -34.01 -7.00 -10.39
CA THR A 234 -33.77 -6.03 -11.48
C THR A 234 -32.32 -5.54 -11.61
N SER A 235 -31.32 -6.35 -11.25
CA SER A 235 -29.91 -5.94 -11.38
C SER A 235 -29.50 -5.87 -12.86
N ARG A 236 -29.19 -4.67 -13.37
CA ARG A 236 -28.72 -4.53 -14.75
C ARG A 236 -27.30 -5.08 -14.87
N ALA A 237 -26.91 -5.55 -16.05
CA ALA A 237 -25.59 -6.16 -16.25
C ALA A 237 -24.43 -5.22 -15.88
N GLY A 238 -24.58 -3.91 -16.12
CA GLY A 238 -23.60 -2.92 -15.69
C GLY A 238 -23.48 -2.81 -14.17
N ASP A 239 -24.59 -2.89 -13.45
CA ASP A 239 -24.60 -2.77 -11.99
C ASP A 239 -23.94 -4.00 -11.33
N ILE A 240 -24.14 -5.18 -11.92
CA ILE A 240 -23.42 -6.42 -11.57
C ILE A 240 -21.92 -6.23 -11.78
N TYR A 241 -21.52 -5.70 -12.94
CA TYR A 241 -20.12 -5.42 -13.25
C TYR A 241 -19.48 -4.45 -12.25
N ALA A 242 -20.13 -3.33 -11.96
CA ALA A 242 -19.61 -2.36 -10.99
C ALA A 242 -19.48 -2.98 -9.61
N THR A 243 -20.49 -3.71 -9.16
CA THR A 243 -20.47 -4.38 -7.85
C THR A 243 -19.29 -5.36 -7.76
N PHE A 244 -19.16 -6.27 -8.72
CA PHE A 244 -18.07 -7.24 -8.75
C PHE A 244 -16.69 -6.55 -8.79
N SER A 245 -16.57 -5.50 -9.61
CA SER A 245 -15.34 -4.71 -9.71
C SER A 245 -14.99 -4.03 -8.39
N TYR A 246 -15.95 -3.45 -7.68
CA TYR A 246 -15.68 -2.81 -6.39
C TYR A 246 -15.41 -3.82 -5.28
N VAL A 247 -16.02 -5.02 -5.29
CA VAL A 247 -15.63 -6.10 -4.37
C VAL A 247 -14.17 -6.47 -4.59
N TRP A 248 -13.74 -6.64 -5.84
CA TRP A 248 -12.34 -6.92 -6.17
C TRP A 248 -11.39 -5.78 -5.76
N ARG A 249 -11.78 -4.52 -6.00
CA ARG A 249 -10.99 -3.35 -5.57
C ARG A 249 -10.90 -3.22 -4.06
N TYR A 250 -11.97 -3.55 -3.34
CA TYR A 250 -11.98 -3.60 -1.88
C TYR A 250 -10.96 -4.62 -1.36
N VAL A 251 -10.99 -5.84 -1.89
CA VAL A 251 -10.04 -6.92 -1.53
C VAL A 251 -8.59 -6.50 -1.82
N THR A 252 -8.31 -6.03 -3.04
CA THR A 252 -6.94 -5.61 -3.39
C THR A 252 -6.46 -4.40 -2.58
N SER A 253 -7.36 -3.52 -2.13
CA SER A 253 -7.02 -2.43 -1.21
C SER A 253 -6.71 -2.95 0.20
N LEU A 254 -7.39 -4.01 0.66
CA LEU A 254 -7.08 -4.67 1.94
C LEU A 254 -5.70 -5.33 1.92
N ASP A 255 -5.28 -5.92 0.81
CA ASP A 255 -3.94 -6.50 0.65
C ASP A 255 -2.82 -5.47 0.80
N GLN A 256 -3.13 -4.18 0.60
CA GLN A 256 -2.17 -3.09 0.79
C GLN A 256 -2.04 -2.65 2.25
N VAL A 257 -2.94 -3.05 3.16
CA VAL A 257 -2.91 -2.65 4.58
C VAL A 257 -1.56 -2.94 5.27
N PRO A 258 -0.92 -4.11 5.09
CA PRO A 258 0.41 -4.36 5.67
C PRO A 258 1.46 -3.34 5.21
N LEU A 259 1.43 -2.93 3.93
CA LEU A 259 2.31 -1.90 3.39
C LEU A 259 2.04 -0.55 4.08
N LEU A 260 0.78 -0.19 4.34
CA LEU A 260 0.43 1.03 5.07
C LEU A 260 1.02 1.04 6.48
N VAL A 261 0.92 -0.07 7.20
CA VAL A 261 1.51 -0.21 8.54
C VAL A 261 3.03 -0.02 8.49
N GLN A 262 3.69 -0.61 7.49
CA GLN A 262 5.13 -0.45 7.29
C GLN A 262 5.51 1.01 6.97
N GLN A 263 4.79 1.67 6.08
CA GLN A 263 5.04 3.07 5.71
C GLN A 263 4.83 4.03 6.89
N LEU A 264 3.79 3.80 7.70
CA LEU A 264 3.56 4.56 8.93
C LEU A 264 4.68 4.34 9.96
N SER A 265 5.18 3.11 10.08
CA SER A 265 6.34 2.82 10.94
C SER A 265 7.60 3.53 10.44
N LYS A 266 7.85 3.54 9.12
CA LYS A 266 8.98 4.27 8.51
C LYS A 266 8.87 5.76 8.76
N LEU A 267 7.69 6.36 8.61
CA LEU A 267 7.47 7.78 8.92
C LEU A 267 7.85 8.10 10.37
N LYS A 268 7.40 7.28 11.31
CA LYS A 268 7.69 7.47 12.74
C LYS A 268 9.18 7.37 13.04
N ASP A 269 9.88 6.42 12.41
CA ASP A 269 11.32 6.23 12.55
C ASP A 269 12.12 7.37 11.92
N LEU A 270 11.79 7.78 10.69
CA LEU A 270 12.39 8.93 10.02
C LEU A 270 12.23 10.21 10.85
N ASN A 271 11.02 10.47 11.36
CA ASN A 271 10.78 11.65 12.19
C ASN A 271 11.58 11.62 13.50
N LYS A 272 11.76 10.43 14.10
CA LYS A 272 12.61 10.26 15.29
C LYS A 272 14.08 10.56 14.98
N ARG A 273 14.64 9.97 13.92
CA ARG A 273 16.05 10.16 13.51
C ARG A 273 16.36 11.60 13.13
N LEU A 274 15.40 12.27 12.50
CA LEU A 274 15.49 13.69 12.15
C LEU A 274 15.38 14.61 13.37
N GLY A 275 14.62 14.22 14.39
CA GLY A 275 14.53 14.96 15.66
C GLY A 275 15.77 14.82 16.55
N THR A 276 16.45 13.67 16.51
CA THR A 276 17.66 13.39 17.31
C THR A 276 18.97 13.84 16.64
N SER A 277 18.93 14.33 15.40
CA SER A 277 20.11 14.83 14.67
C SER A 277 20.26 16.36 14.73
N VAL A 278 19.43 17.02 15.54
CA VAL A 278 19.53 18.40 16.02
C VAL A 278 20.43 18.44 17.24
#